data_AF-A0AAV9Y489-F1
#
_entry.id   AF-A0AAV9Y489-F1
#
_cell.length_a   1.000
_cell.length_b   1.000
_cell.length_c   1.000
_cell.angle_alpha   90.00
_cell.angle_beta   90.00
_cell.angle_gamma   90.00
#
_symmetry.space_group_name_H-M   'P 1'
#
loop_
_entity.id
_entity.type
_entity.pdbx_description
1 polymer ?
#
loop_
_entity_poly.entity_id
_entity_poly.type
_entity_poly.pdbx_seq_one_letter_code
_entity_poly.pdbx_strand_id
1 'polypeptide(L)'
;MVEIFTADKSRVGEKVYFNDSGLSKTNKIDEIDNVNVLKEIYDELIDFTCKLIESNKNMEEYKYDEDILEAIEENESIIKRKKEVIEKIEKRFYMLEREDLINRENKLIDSASEVKYL
;
A
#
# COMPACT_ATOMS: atom_id res chain seq x y z
N MET A 1 -35.11 15.81 -26.88
CA MET A 1 -35.04 14.38 -26.51
C MET A 1 -34.01 13.76 -27.43
N VAL A 2 -32.85 13.41 -26.89
CA VAL A 2 -31.76 12.77 -27.64
C VAL A 2 -31.33 11.59 -26.79
N GLU A 3 -31.47 10.38 -27.33
CA GLU A 3 -31.01 9.16 -26.70
C GLU A 3 -29.53 8.96 -27.04
N ILE A 4 -28.69 8.85 -26.02
CA ILE A 4 -27.27 8.52 -26.15
C ILE A 4 -27.10 7.13 -25.57
N PHE A 5 -26.76 6.17 -26.44
CA PHE A 5 -26.33 4.84 -26.03
C PHE A 5 -24.84 4.89 -25.67
N THR A 6 -24.51 4.79 -24.39
CA THR A 6 -23.12 4.59 -23.96
C THR A 6 -22.83 3.10 -23.88
N ALA A 7 -21.92 2.67 -24.74
CA ALA A 7 -21.42 1.30 -24.82
C ALA A 7 -20.73 0.85 -23.52
N ASP A 8 -20.89 -0.44 -23.25
CA ASP A 8 -20.21 -1.25 -22.25
C ASP A 8 -18.70 -0.98 -22.14
N LYS A 9 -18.21 -1.03 -20.89
CA LYS A 9 -16.81 -1.14 -20.44
C LYS A 9 -15.94 0.13 -20.49
N SER A 10 -16.07 0.95 -19.46
CA SER A 10 -14.89 1.59 -18.83
C SER A 10 -15.18 1.90 -17.37
N ARG A 11 -14.44 1.27 -16.45
CA ARG A 11 -14.50 1.48 -14.99
C ARG A 11 -13.48 2.50 -14.50
N VAL A 12 -12.83 3.23 -15.40
CA VAL A 12 -11.86 4.25 -15.01
C VAL A 12 -12.64 5.51 -14.62
N GLY A 13 -12.81 5.73 -13.32
CA GLY A 13 -13.42 6.95 -12.77
C GLY A 13 -14.66 6.74 -11.89
N GLU A 14 -15.03 5.51 -11.54
CA GLU A 14 -16.10 5.27 -10.57
C GLU A 14 -15.63 5.75 -9.19
N LYS A 15 -16.03 6.97 -8.81
CA LYS A 15 -15.86 7.48 -7.45
C LYS A 15 -16.60 6.55 -6.50
N VAL A 16 -15.85 5.75 -5.76
CA VAL A 16 -16.38 4.99 -4.63
C VAL A 16 -16.79 6.01 -3.57
N TYR A 17 -18.09 6.25 -3.44
CA TYR A 17 -18.65 7.02 -2.34
C TYR A 17 -18.60 6.15 -1.08
N PHE A 18 -17.61 6.39 -0.22
CA PHE A 18 -17.65 5.92 1.15
C PHE A 18 -18.75 6.73 1.86
N ASN A 19 -19.92 6.11 2.04
CA ASN A 19 -20.96 6.71 2.85
C ASN A 19 -20.44 6.89 4.28
N ASP A 20 -20.47 8.14 4.74
CA ASP A 20 -20.05 8.63 6.06
C ASP A 20 -21.02 8.20 7.19
N SER A 21 -21.62 7.01 7.05
CA SER A 21 -22.58 6.44 8.00
C SER A 21 -21.98 5.19 8.64
N GLY A 22 -21.08 5.38 9.60
CA GLY A 22 -20.61 4.29 10.48
C GLY A 22 -19.12 4.26 10.81
N LEU A 23 -18.54 5.40 11.19
CA LEU A 23 -17.22 5.47 11.85
C LEU A 23 -17.29 4.85 13.27
N SER A 24 -17.48 3.53 13.38
CA SER A 24 -17.33 2.80 14.65
C SER A 24 -16.90 1.33 14.54
N LYS A 25 -16.44 0.86 13.37
CA LYS A 25 -15.75 -0.43 13.24
C LYS A 25 -14.56 -0.23 12.32
N THR A 26 -13.40 0.01 12.91
CA THR A 26 -12.13 -0.31 12.25
C THR A 26 -12.23 -1.78 11.83
N ASN A 27 -12.44 -2.04 10.54
CA ASN A 27 -12.30 -3.40 9.99
C ASN A 27 -10.85 -3.80 10.28
N LYS A 28 -10.64 -4.61 11.33
CA LYS A 28 -9.30 -5.10 11.64
C LYS A 28 -8.90 -6.00 10.50
N ILE A 29 -7.66 -5.90 10.03
CA ILE A 29 -7.11 -6.80 8.99
C ILE A 29 -7.32 -8.27 9.38
N ASP A 30 -7.26 -8.56 10.68
CA ASP A 30 -7.46 -9.87 11.28
C ASP A 30 -8.89 -10.42 11.10
N GLU A 31 -9.86 -9.56 10.78
CA GLU A 31 -11.29 -9.88 10.61
C GLU A 31 -11.70 -9.95 9.12
N ILE A 32 -10.76 -9.77 8.19
CA ILE A 32 -11.01 -9.89 6.74
C ILE A 32 -10.82 -11.36 6.33
N ASP A 33 -11.91 -12.03 5.98
CA ASP A 33 -11.92 -13.42 5.49
C ASP A 33 -11.93 -13.51 3.95
N ASN A 34 -12.28 -12.42 3.27
CA ASN A 34 -12.29 -12.37 1.81
C ASN A 34 -10.85 -12.21 1.30
N VAL A 35 -10.27 -13.33 0.88
CA VAL A 35 -8.90 -13.42 0.36
C VAL A 35 -8.64 -12.48 -0.82
N ASN A 36 -9.63 -12.24 -1.69
CA ASN A 36 -9.46 -11.36 -2.85
C ASN A 36 -9.32 -9.90 -2.41
N VAL A 37 -10.16 -9.44 -1.48
CA VAL A 37 -10.08 -8.09 -0.91
C VAL A 37 -8.76 -7.91 -0.16
N LEU A 38 -8.35 -8.92 0.61
CA LEU A 38 -7.09 -8.90 1.33
C LEU A 38 -5.89 -8.81 0.38
N LYS A 39 -5.96 -9.47 -0.78
CA LYS A 39 -4.95 -9.43 -1.84
C LYS A 39 -4.90 -8.08 -2.55
N GLU A 40 -6.04 -7.48 -2.87
CA GLU A 40 -6.09 -6.13 -3.45
C GLU A 40 -5.42 -5.11 -2.52
N ILE A 41 -5.78 -5.12 -1.23
CA ILE A 41 -5.15 -4.24 -0.23
C ILE A 41 -3.64 -4.52 -0.11
N TYR A 42 -3.24 -5.79 -0.11
CA TYR A 42 -1.83 -6.18 -0.07
C TYR A 42 -1.06 -5.61 -1.27
N ASP A 43 -1.56 -5.81 -2.49
CA ASP A 43 -0.89 -5.36 -3.71
C ASP A 43 -0.80 -3.82 -3.78
N GLU A 44 -1.85 -3.10 -3.38
CA GLU A 44 -1.83 -1.64 -3.30
C GLU A 44 -0.81 -1.13 -2.26
N LEU A 45 -0.73 -1.77 -1.09
CA LEU A 45 0.25 -1.40 -0.07
C LEU A 45 1.68 -1.64 -0.53
N ILE A 46 1.92 -2.76 -1.21
CA ILE A 46 3.22 -3.10 -1.79
C ILE A 46 3.60 -2.03 -2.84
N ASP A 47 2.73 -1.76 -3.80
CA ASP A 47 2.97 -0.79 -4.88
C ASP A 47 3.24 0.62 -4.32
N PHE A 48 2.41 1.08 -3.39
CA PHE A 48 2.59 2.37 -2.72
C PHE A 48 3.93 2.44 -1.98
N THR A 49 4.29 1.39 -1.25
CA THR A 49 5.56 1.33 -0.50
C THR A 49 6.76 1.35 -1.44
N CYS A 50 6.71 0.61 -2.55
CA CYS A 50 7.75 0.62 -3.58
C CYS A 50 7.94 2.02 -4.20
N LYS A 51 6.83 2.72 -4.50
CA LYS A 51 6.86 4.10 -5.02
C LYS A 51 7.48 5.08 -4.02
N LEU A 52 7.19 4.94 -2.73
CA LEU A 52 7.83 5.77 -1.70
C LEU A 52 9.34 5.49 -1.60
N ILE A 53 9.76 4.22 -1.67
CA ILE A 53 11.18 3.87 -1.66
C ILE A 53 11.89 4.45 -2.89
N GLU A 54 11.28 4.38 -4.06
CA GLU A 54 11.81 4.98 -5.28
C GLU A 54 11.86 6.51 -5.18
N SER A 55 10.83 7.13 -4.58
CA SER A 55 10.81 8.57 -4.31
C SER A 55 11.99 8.98 -3.42
N ASN A 56 12.24 8.26 -2.33
CA ASN A 56 13.38 8.53 -1.45
C ASN A 56 14.71 8.40 -2.19
N LYS A 57 14.89 7.36 -3.02
CA LYS A 57 16.09 7.20 -3.85
C LYS A 57 16.30 8.36 -4.81
N ASN A 58 15.22 8.88 -5.40
CA ASN A 58 15.30 10.04 -6.29
C ASN A 58 15.62 11.35 -5.53
N MET A 59 15.21 11.44 -4.26
CA MET A 59 15.46 12.59 -3.39
C MET A 59 16.86 12.56 -2.74
N GLU A 60 17.51 11.40 -2.67
CA GLU A 60 18.85 11.20 -2.11
C GLU A 60 19.91 12.11 -2.75
N GLU A 61 19.77 12.45 -4.03
CA GLU A 61 20.67 13.38 -4.74
C GLU A 61 20.62 14.81 -4.17
N TYR A 62 19.53 15.16 -3.47
CA TYR A 62 19.27 16.46 -2.87
C TYR A 62 19.38 16.43 -1.34
N LYS A 63 19.98 15.40 -0.74
CA LYS A 63 20.12 15.23 0.72
C LYS A 63 20.94 16.30 1.46
N TYR A 64 21.47 17.26 0.73
CA TYR A 64 22.12 18.44 1.32
C TYR A 64 21.13 19.57 1.61
N ASP A 65 19.89 19.43 1.13
CA ASP A 65 18.76 20.29 1.45
C ASP A 65 18.03 19.72 2.68
N GLU A 66 17.91 20.53 3.73
CA GLU A 66 17.32 20.14 5.01
C GLU A 66 15.84 19.76 4.87
N ASP A 67 15.09 20.47 4.01
CA ASP A 67 13.68 20.18 3.75
C ASP A 67 13.52 18.81 3.08
N ILE A 68 14.48 18.43 2.23
CA ILE A 68 14.49 17.13 1.56
C ILE A 68 14.86 16.01 2.53
N LEU A 69 15.80 16.25 3.44
CA LEU A 69 16.14 15.28 4.49
C LEU A 69 14.93 14.98 5.38
N GLU A 70 14.20 16.00 5.83
CA GLU A 70 12.98 15.82 6.62
C GLU A 70 11.93 15.02 5.85
N ALA A 71 11.71 15.33 4.56
CA ALA A 71 10.79 14.58 3.71
C ALA A 71 11.20 13.10 3.53
N ILE A 72 12.49 12.80 3.41
CA ILE A 72 13.01 11.44 3.33
C ILE A 72 12.73 10.69 4.65
N GLU A 73 13.02 11.30 5.81
CA GLU A 73 12.78 10.72 7.14
C GLU A 73 11.28 10.45 7.38
N GLU A 74 10.41 11.39 7.01
CA GLU A 74 8.96 11.20 7.08
C GLU A 74 8.50 10.00 6.24
N ASN A 75 9.02 9.90 5.02
CA ASN A 75 8.71 8.77 4.14
C ASN A 75 9.22 7.44 4.69
N GLU A 76 10.40 7.40 5.30
CA GLU A 76 10.92 6.20 5.97
C GLU A 76 10.02 5.75 7.12
N SER A 77 9.50 6.70 7.91
CA SER A 77 8.52 6.43 8.96
C SER A 77 7.21 5.83 8.41
N ILE A 78 6.73 6.36 7.28
CA ILE A 78 5.55 5.83 6.58
C ILE A 78 5.82 4.42 6.05
N ILE A 79 6.95 4.20 5.38
CA ILE A 79 7.38 2.89 4.85
C ILE A 79 7.41 1.86 5.99
N LYS A 80 7.99 2.20 7.15
CA LYS A 80 8.04 1.31 8.31
C LYS A 80 6.64 0.90 8.79
N ARG A 81 5.72 1.85 8.95
CA ARG A 81 4.33 1.56 9.35
C ARG A 81 3.62 0.69 8.32
N LYS A 82 3.84 0.92 7.03
CA LYS A 82 3.21 0.16 5.95
C LYS A 82 3.73 -1.28 5.91
N LYS A 83 5.02 -1.51 6.19
CA LYS A 83 5.58 -2.86 6.36
C LYS A 83 4.92 -3.64 7.48
N GLU A 84 4.72 -3.03 8.65
CA GLU A 84 4.03 -3.68 9.76
C GLU A 84 2.60 -4.12 9.38
N VAL A 85 1.92 -3.35 8.52
CA VAL A 85 0.60 -3.70 7.98
C VAL A 85 0.69 -4.85 6.96
N ILE A 86 1.67 -4.79 6.05
CA ILE A 86 1.96 -5.86 5.08
C ILE A 86 2.21 -7.19 5.82
N GLU A 87 3.06 -7.21 6.85
CA GLU A 87 3.34 -8.39 7.65
C GLU A 87 2.09 -8.97 8.34
N LYS A 88 1.15 -8.12 8.78
CA LYS A 88 -0.13 -8.57 9.35
C LYS A 88 -1.00 -9.23 8.29
N ILE A 89 -1.04 -8.68 7.07
CA ILE A 89 -1.76 -9.27 5.95
C ILE A 89 -1.11 -10.60 5.54
N GLU A 90 0.22 -10.69 5.51
CA GLU A 90 0.92 -11.95 5.24
C GLU A 90 0.61 -13.01 6.29
N LYS A 91 0.66 -12.67 7.57
CA LYS A 91 0.20 -13.55 8.67
C LYS A 91 -1.23 -14.02 8.46
N ARG A 92 -2.12 -13.15 7.97
CA ARG A 92 -3.49 -13.52 7.64
C ARG A 92 -3.56 -14.50 6.47
N PHE A 93 -2.75 -14.33 5.42
CA PHE A 93 -2.64 -15.33 4.35
C PHE A 93 -2.12 -16.68 4.86
N TYR A 94 -1.14 -16.70 5.76
CA TYR A 94 -0.70 -17.94 6.41
C TYR A 94 -1.84 -18.63 7.16
N MET A 95 -2.63 -17.88 7.95
CA MET A 95 -3.78 -18.43 8.69
C MET A 95 -4.90 -18.96 7.79
N LEU A 96 -4.99 -18.44 6.56
CA LEU A 96 -5.97 -18.86 5.55
C LEU A 96 -5.42 -19.93 4.60
N GLU A 97 -4.20 -20.44 4.83
CA GLU A 97 -3.51 -21.41 3.96
C GLU A 97 -3.31 -20.90 2.52
N ARG A 98 -3.11 -19.58 2.35
CA ARG A 98 -2.98 -18.88 1.05
C ARG A 98 -1.62 -18.18 0.87
N GLU A 99 -0.55 -18.85 1.28
CA GLU A 99 0.83 -18.34 1.12
C GLU A 99 1.22 -18.09 -0.34
N ASP A 100 0.53 -18.74 -1.29
CA ASP A 100 0.68 -18.56 -2.74
C ASP A 100 0.44 -17.10 -3.19
N LEU A 101 -0.26 -16.31 -2.38
CA LEU A 101 -0.59 -14.91 -2.66
C LEU A 101 0.44 -13.90 -2.15
N ILE A 102 1.42 -14.35 -1.36
CA ILE A 102 2.50 -13.51 -0.83
C ILE A 102 3.53 -13.27 -1.92
N ASN A 103 3.84 -12.00 -2.19
CA ASN A 103 4.73 -11.62 -3.27
C ASN A 103 6.20 -11.61 -2.79
N ARG A 104 6.78 -12.81 -2.67
CA ARG A 104 8.14 -13.05 -2.13
C ARG A 104 9.29 -12.46 -2.96
N GLU A 105 9.00 -11.90 -4.13
CA GLU A 105 10.01 -11.27 -5.01
C GLU A 105 10.24 -9.79 -4.69
N ASN A 106 9.51 -9.19 -3.75
CA ASN A 106 9.62 -7.77 -3.39
C ASN A 106 10.86 -7.43 -2.52
N LYS A 107 12.05 -7.70 -3.07
CA LYS A 107 13.35 -7.38 -2.46
C LYS A 107 13.51 -5.92 -2.03
N LEU A 108 12.82 -5.00 -2.72
CA LEU A 108 12.85 -3.56 -2.42
C LEU A 108 12.30 -3.26 -1.04
N ILE A 109 11.18 -3.87 -0.67
CA ILE A 109 10.53 -3.64 0.62
C ILE A 109 11.41 -4.23 1.73
N ASP A 110 11.90 -5.46 1.55
CA ASP A 110 12.78 -6.08 2.55
C ASP A 110 14.08 -5.27 2.78
N SER A 111 14.69 -4.74 1.70
CA SER A 111 15.92 -3.93 1.79
C SER A 111 15.74 -2.55 2.41
N ALA A 112 14.54 -1.97 2.35
CA ALA A 112 14.29 -0.61 2.85
C ALA A 112 14.28 -0.51 4.38
N SER A 113 14.49 -1.60 5.13
CA SER A 113 14.64 -1.59 6.60
C SER A 113 16.10 -1.63 7.06
N GLU A 114 17.05 -1.82 6.14
CA GLU A 114 18.47 -2.03 6.47
C GLU A 114 19.32 -0.74 6.42
N VAL A 115 18.71 0.41 6.10
CA VAL A 115 19.40 1.71 6.13
C VAL A 115 19.60 2.12 7.60
N LYS A 116 20.58 1.51 8.25
CA LYS A 116 21.24 2.08 9.41
C LYS A 116 22.13 3.20 8.89
N TYR A 117 21.78 4.43 9.25
CA TYR A 117 22.67 5.59 9.16
C TYR A 117 24.07 5.20 9.69
N LEU A 118 25.05 5.19 8.77
CA LEU A 118 26.49 5.18 9.06
C LEU A 118 26.94 6.62 9.33
#